data_AF-A0A1G1TGY8-F1
#
_entry.id   AF-A0A1G1TGY8-F1
#
_cell.length_a   1.000
_cell.length_b   1.000
_cell.length_c   1.000
_cell.angle_alpha   90.00
_cell.angle_beta   90.00
_cell.angle_gamma   90.00
#
_symmetry.space_group_name_H-M   'P 1'
#
loop_
_entity.id
_entity.type
_entity.pdbx_description
1 polymer ?
#
loop_
_entity_poly.entity_id
_entity_poly.type
_entity_poly.pdbx_seq_one_letter_code
_entity_poly.pdbx_strand_id
1 'polypeptide(L)'
;MLQYCVYLYLAIMNTYSLPSRLVLLFMLLALVSACSQAKQEDPKPKEYAVRVRVTGSNMIGGTAIINSTYNYKSAPVENPVIARVYSPTVNETSATVNETIDLGKFGAADRIRVEVAMSGVKSGAVIKAEILVDGVVKKSCFVLGGGLFERCELATDTL
;
A
#
# COMPACT_ATOMS: atom_id res chain seq x y z
N MET A 1 -6.50 9.14 28.05
CA MET A 1 -5.42 9.73 28.87
C MET A 1 -5.85 10.93 29.73
N LEU A 2 -7.08 11.45 29.66
CA LEU A 2 -7.55 12.54 30.54
C LEU A 2 -7.83 12.10 32.00
N GLN A 3 -8.06 10.81 32.22
CA GLN A 3 -8.64 10.31 33.48
C GLN A 3 -7.62 10.12 34.61
N TYR A 4 -6.32 10.04 34.28
CA TYR A 4 -5.24 9.89 35.28
C TYR A 4 -4.77 11.22 35.88
N CYS A 5 -5.01 12.35 35.20
CA CYS A 5 -4.59 13.67 35.71
C CYS A 5 -5.49 14.22 36.83
N VAL A 6 -6.75 13.80 36.90
CA VAL A 6 -7.72 14.31 37.89
C VAL A 6 -7.48 13.70 39.28
N TYR A 7 -7.00 12.45 39.35
CA TYR A 7 -6.82 11.76 40.64
C TYR A 7 -5.62 12.23 41.45
N LEU A 8 -4.57 12.78 40.80
CA LEU A 8 -3.44 13.39 41.51
C LEU A 8 -3.80 14.77 42.10
N TYR A 9 -4.89 15.38 41.61
CA TYR A 9 -5.35 16.73 41.98
C TYR A 9 -6.00 16.77 43.38
N LEU A 10 -6.71 15.71 43.78
CA LEU A 10 -7.44 15.68 45.06
C LEU A 10 -6.57 15.36 46.29
N ALA A 11 -5.40 14.75 46.12
CA ALA A 11 -4.57 14.31 47.26
C ALA A 11 -3.68 15.41 47.85
N ILE A 12 -3.37 16.48 47.09
CA ILE A 12 -2.36 17.49 47.47
C ILE A 12 -3.00 18.74 48.10
N MET A 13 -4.32 18.91 47.98
CA MET A 13 -4.99 20.15 48.39
C MET A 13 -5.15 20.34 49.91
N ASN A 14 -4.91 19.33 50.75
CA ASN A 14 -5.33 19.40 52.16
C ASN A 14 -4.27 19.89 53.17
N THR A 15 -3.05 20.25 52.75
CA THR A 15 -1.94 20.53 53.70
C THR A 15 -1.19 21.85 53.50
N TYR A 16 -1.57 22.69 52.54
CA TYR A 16 -0.80 23.90 52.21
C TYR A 16 -1.57 25.21 52.43
N SER A 17 -0.89 26.19 53.04
CA SER A 17 -1.40 27.54 53.29
C SER A 17 -1.64 28.32 51.99
N LEU A 18 -2.55 29.31 52.04
CA LEU A 18 -3.02 30.09 50.89
C LEU A 18 -1.93 30.59 49.91
N PRO A 19 -0.77 31.14 50.36
CA PRO A 19 0.23 31.65 49.42
C PRO A 19 0.92 30.52 48.63
N SER A 20 1.13 29.36 49.22
CA SER A 20 1.72 28.20 48.54
C SER A 20 0.81 27.63 47.45
N ARG A 21 -0.52 27.71 47.65
CA ARG A 21 -1.50 27.29 46.64
C ARG A 21 -1.48 28.16 45.40
N LEU A 22 -1.28 29.48 45.56
CA LEU A 22 -1.19 30.41 44.43
C LEU A 22 0.05 30.13 43.57
N VAL A 23 1.20 29.90 44.20
CA VAL A 23 2.47 29.59 43.48
C VAL A 23 2.34 28.28 42.70
N LEU A 24 1.73 27.25 43.31
CA LEU A 24 1.45 25.99 42.63
C LEU A 24 0.50 26.19 41.43
N LEU A 25 -0.53 27.01 41.58
CA LEU A 25 -1.48 27.31 40.50
C LEU A 25 -0.79 27.99 39.30
N PHE A 26 0.08 28.97 39.55
CA PHE A 26 0.83 29.67 38.50
C PHE A 26 1.83 28.76 37.78
N MET A 27 2.53 27.89 38.52
CA MET A 27 3.44 26.90 37.92
C MET A 27 2.69 25.86 37.07
N LEU A 28 1.52 25.42 37.51
CA LEU A 28 0.67 24.48 36.77
C LEU A 28 0.06 25.12 35.51
N LEU A 29 -0.33 26.39 35.55
CA LEU A 29 -0.78 27.14 34.37
C LEU A 29 0.32 27.24 33.30
N ALA A 30 1.58 27.42 33.70
CA ALA A 30 2.72 27.40 32.78
C ALA A 30 2.96 26.00 32.16
N LEU A 31 2.77 24.93 32.94
CA LEU A 31 2.87 23.54 32.47
C LEU A 31 1.75 23.16 31.49
N VAL A 32 0.51 23.58 31.74
CA VAL A 32 -0.62 23.32 30.82
C VAL A 32 -0.50 24.16 29.54
N SER A 33 0.01 25.38 29.63
CA SER A 33 0.37 26.22 28.47
C SER A 33 1.42 25.56 27.58
N ALA A 34 2.46 24.95 28.18
CA ALA A 34 3.49 24.22 27.45
C ALA A 34 3.00 22.87 26.89
N CYS A 35 2.02 22.20 27.54
CA CYS A 35 1.43 20.96 27.03
C CYS A 35 0.47 21.16 25.85
N SER A 36 -0.15 22.35 25.73
CA SER A 36 -1.10 22.62 24.63
C SER A 36 -0.42 22.89 23.27
N GLN A 37 0.91 22.94 23.22
CA GLN A 37 1.70 23.14 22.00
C GLN A 37 2.45 21.88 21.53
N ALA A 38 2.16 20.70 22.07
CA ALA A 38 2.49 19.47 21.39
C ALA A 38 1.60 19.39 20.14
N LYS A 39 2.02 20.09 19.09
CA LYS A 39 1.44 20.07 17.75
C LYS A 39 1.29 18.59 17.41
N GLN A 40 0.05 18.11 17.40
CA GLN A 40 -0.27 16.76 16.99
C GLN A 40 0.11 16.69 15.52
N GLU A 41 1.33 16.24 15.26
CA GLU A 41 1.86 16.08 13.92
C GLU A 41 1.02 14.95 13.30
N ASP A 42 0.14 15.31 12.38
CA ASP A 42 -0.68 14.33 11.67
C ASP A 42 0.26 13.24 11.14
N PRO A 43 -0.03 11.95 11.42
CA PRO A 43 0.85 10.87 11.02
C PRO A 43 1.04 10.95 9.51
N LYS A 44 2.30 11.08 9.09
CA LYS A 44 2.66 11.18 7.67
C LYS A 44 1.97 10.05 6.90
N PRO A 45 1.34 10.33 5.75
CA PRO A 45 0.69 9.30 4.95
C PRO A 45 1.64 8.13 4.70
N LYS A 46 1.20 6.90 5.00
CA LYS A 46 2.00 5.70 4.77
C LYS A 46 2.15 5.51 3.26
N GLU A 47 3.38 5.59 2.78
CA GLU A 47 3.74 5.38 1.38
C GLU A 47 4.30 3.98 1.19
N TYR A 48 3.84 3.28 0.16
CA TYR A 48 4.28 1.92 -0.18
C TYR A 48 5.02 1.90 -1.51
N ALA A 49 6.18 1.25 -1.57
CA ALA A 49 6.85 1.02 -2.84
C ALA A 49 6.23 -0.20 -3.55
N VAL A 50 5.56 0.00 -4.68
CA VAL A 50 4.86 -1.07 -5.39
C VAL A 50 5.56 -1.44 -6.68
N ARG A 51 5.75 -2.75 -6.87
CA ARG A 51 6.34 -3.35 -8.08
C ARG A 51 5.46 -4.49 -8.57
N VAL A 52 5.41 -4.68 -9.87
CA VAL A 52 4.77 -5.86 -10.48
C VAL A 52 5.82 -6.66 -11.22
N ARG A 53 5.96 -7.93 -10.85
CA ARG A 53 6.83 -8.87 -11.56
C ARG A 53 5.97 -9.79 -12.41
N VAL A 54 6.26 -9.83 -13.70
CA VAL A 54 5.61 -10.73 -14.66
C VAL A 54 6.65 -11.73 -15.15
N THR A 55 6.37 -13.00 -14.90
CA THR A 55 7.19 -14.12 -15.36
C THR A 55 6.36 -15.02 -16.25
N GLY A 56 6.98 -15.54 -17.30
CA GLY A 56 6.32 -16.45 -18.21
C GLY A 56 7.32 -17.41 -18.81
N SER A 57 6.90 -18.64 -19.05
CA SER A 57 7.75 -19.69 -19.60
C SER A 57 6.94 -20.56 -20.53
N ASN A 58 7.60 -21.04 -21.59
CA ASN A 58 6.97 -21.88 -22.61
C ASN A 58 5.72 -21.26 -23.25
N MET A 59 5.58 -19.94 -23.23
CA MET A 59 4.35 -19.26 -23.63
C MET A 59 4.20 -19.21 -25.14
N ILE A 60 2.98 -19.44 -25.62
CA ILE A 60 2.57 -19.13 -26.99
C ILE A 60 1.45 -18.11 -26.87
N GLY A 61 1.72 -16.84 -27.20
CA GLY A 61 0.79 -15.73 -26.99
C GLY A 61 0.46 -15.50 -25.50
N GLY A 62 1.01 -14.46 -24.88
CA GLY A 62 0.75 -14.15 -23.48
C GLY A 62 0.67 -12.65 -23.24
N THR A 63 -0.25 -12.22 -22.39
CA THR A 63 -0.41 -10.81 -22.01
C THR A 63 -0.57 -10.68 -20.51
N ALA A 64 0.10 -9.69 -19.92
CA ALA A 64 -0.21 -9.16 -18.60
C ALA A 64 -0.54 -7.67 -18.74
N ILE A 65 -1.73 -7.27 -18.30
CA ILE A 65 -2.19 -5.88 -18.26
C ILE A 65 -2.18 -5.43 -16.81
N ILE A 66 -1.50 -4.33 -16.54
CA ILE A 66 -1.38 -3.76 -15.19
C ILE A 66 -2.20 -2.48 -15.16
N ASN A 67 -3.23 -2.49 -14.31
CA ASN A 67 -4.12 -1.38 -14.05
C ASN A 67 -3.95 -0.90 -12.62
N SER A 68 -4.25 0.37 -12.38
CA SER A 68 -4.18 0.92 -11.03
C SER A 68 -5.08 2.14 -10.89
N THR A 69 -5.55 2.44 -9.69
CA THR A 69 -6.22 3.71 -9.39
C THR A 69 -5.24 4.85 -9.08
N TYR A 70 -3.93 4.55 -9.02
CA TYR A 70 -2.88 5.55 -8.84
C TYR A 70 -2.82 6.50 -10.03
N ASN A 71 -3.10 7.77 -9.77
CA ASN A 71 -2.98 8.84 -10.76
C ASN A 71 -2.02 9.91 -10.24
N TYR A 72 -0.78 9.91 -10.75
CA TYR A 72 0.24 10.90 -10.38
C TYR A 72 -0.16 12.35 -10.73
N LYS A 73 -1.20 12.60 -11.55
CA LYS A 73 -1.49 13.95 -12.09
C LYS A 73 -2.96 14.36 -12.24
N SER A 74 -3.96 13.57 -11.89
CA SER A 74 -5.35 13.96 -12.16
C SER A 74 -6.40 13.15 -11.36
N ALA A 75 -7.67 13.57 -11.45
CA ALA A 75 -8.81 12.95 -10.78
C ALA A 75 -8.86 11.42 -10.95
N PRO A 76 -9.50 10.67 -10.02
CA PRO A 76 -9.58 9.22 -10.09
C PRO A 76 -10.18 8.79 -11.43
N VAL A 77 -9.35 8.15 -12.27
CA VAL A 77 -9.85 7.39 -13.42
C VAL A 77 -9.98 5.96 -12.94
N GLU A 78 -11.12 5.33 -13.21
CA GLU A 78 -11.32 3.93 -12.83
C GLU A 78 -10.34 3.04 -13.61
N ASN A 79 -9.30 2.55 -12.94
CA ASN A 79 -8.35 1.55 -13.43
C ASN A 79 -7.62 1.88 -14.75
N PRO A 80 -6.95 3.04 -14.93
CA PRO A 80 -6.07 3.27 -16.08
C PRO A 80 -5.03 2.16 -16.24
N VAL A 81 -4.77 1.77 -17.49
CA VAL A 81 -3.68 0.84 -17.83
C VAL A 81 -2.36 1.59 -17.65
N ILE A 82 -1.52 1.15 -16.72
CA ILE A 82 -0.18 1.70 -16.51
C ILE A 82 0.82 1.04 -17.44
N ALA A 83 0.74 -0.28 -17.58
CA ALA A 83 1.72 -1.04 -18.33
C ALA A 83 1.11 -2.31 -18.93
N ARG A 84 1.79 -2.81 -19.98
CA ARG A 84 1.46 -4.07 -20.64
C ARG A 84 2.75 -4.84 -20.86
N VAL A 85 2.76 -6.10 -20.47
CA VAL A 85 3.78 -7.06 -20.84
C VAL A 85 3.15 -8.02 -21.81
N TYR A 86 3.72 -8.19 -22.99
CA TYR A 86 3.14 -9.05 -24.01
C TYR A 86 4.21 -9.88 -24.69
N SER A 87 3.85 -11.11 -25.04
CA SER A 87 4.62 -11.99 -25.90
C SER A 87 3.80 -12.23 -27.18
N PRO A 88 4.25 -11.72 -28.35
CA PRO A 88 3.49 -11.78 -29.59
C PRO A 88 3.57 -13.15 -30.30
N THR A 89 4.21 -14.16 -29.69
CA THR A 89 4.58 -15.37 -30.42
C THR A 89 3.36 -16.17 -30.87
N VAL A 90 3.14 -16.19 -32.18
CA VAL A 90 1.97 -16.77 -32.86
C VAL A 90 2.25 -18.13 -33.53
N ASN A 91 3.52 -18.54 -33.65
CA ASN A 91 3.90 -19.79 -34.32
C ASN A 91 4.85 -20.60 -33.42
N GLU A 92 4.35 -21.69 -32.80
CA GLU A 92 4.95 -22.83 -32.02
C GLU A 92 6.23 -22.65 -31.16
N THR A 93 7.08 -21.71 -31.55
CA THR A 93 8.14 -21.08 -30.77
C THR A 93 7.55 -20.58 -29.45
N SER A 94 8.14 -21.03 -28.35
CA SER A 94 7.77 -20.54 -27.03
C SER A 94 8.56 -19.29 -26.67
N ALA A 95 7.91 -18.37 -25.98
CA ALA A 95 8.56 -17.23 -25.34
C ALA A 95 8.76 -17.47 -23.85
N THR A 96 9.77 -16.78 -23.33
CA THR A 96 10.00 -16.57 -21.90
C THR A 96 9.93 -15.08 -21.64
N VAL A 97 9.27 -14.70 -20.55
CA VAL A 97 9.16 -13.31 -20.10
C VAL A 97 9.64 -13.25 -18.66
N ASN A 98 10.42 -12.24 -18.34
CA ASN A 98 10.83 -11.95 -16.98
C ASN A 98 10.99 -10.44 -16.85
N GLU A 99 9.86 -9.77 -16.58
CA GLU A 99 9.77 -8.32 -16.53
C GLU A 99 9.42 -7.89 -15.11
N THR A 100 10.04 -6.80 -14.65
CA THR A 100 9.69 -6.15 -13.39
C THR A 100 9.41 -4.69 -13.68
N ILE A 101 8.23 -4.24 -13.26
CA ILE A 101 7.73 -2.90 -13.51
C ILE A 101 7.58 -2.19 -12.17
N ASP A 102 8.35 -1.13 -11.99
CA ASP A 102 8.24 -0.26 -10.82
C ASP A 102 7.09 0.73 -11.04
N LEU A 103 6.04 0.61 -10.22
CA LEU A 103 4.86 1.48 -10.31
C LEU A 103 5.02 2.76 -9.48
N GLY A 104 6.07 2.84 -8.65
CA GLY A 104 6.35 3.98 -7.79
C GLY A 104 5.73 3.84 -6.39
N LYS A 105 5.33 4.98 -5.82
CA LYS A 105 4.83 5.06 -4.45
C LYS A 105 3.31 5.21 -4.41
N PHE A 106 2.67 4.36 -3.63
CA PHE A 106 1.22 4.30 -3.49
C PHE A 106 0.80 4.80 -2.11
N GLY A 107 -0.31 5.53 -2.05
CA GLY A 107 -0.94 5.98 -0.81
C GLY A 107 -1.89 4.93 -0.26
N ALA A 108 -2.54 5.23 0.86
CA ALA A 108 -3.65 4.44 1.39
C ALA A 108 -4.86 4.53 0.45
N ALA A 109 -5.59 3.42 0.29
CA ALA A 109 -6.76 3.25 -0.59
C ALA A 109 -6.49 3.21 -2.12
N ASP A 110 -5.23 3.20 -2.55
CA ASP A 110 -4.90 2.88 -3.93
C ASP A 110 -5.11 1.38 -4.21
N ARG A 111 -5.48 1.05 -5.45
CA ARG A 111 -5.68 -0.33 -5.91
C ARG A 111 -4.76 -0.62 -7.07
N ILE A 112 -4.16 -1.81 -7.05
CA ILE A 112 -3.39 -2.37 -8.15
C ILE A 112 -4.11 -3.62 -8.62
N ARG A 113 -4.37 -3.71 -9.92
CA ARG A 113 -4.96 -4.86 -10.57
C ARG A 113 -4.04 -5.35 -11.67
N VAL A 114 -3.81 -6.64 -11.72
CA VAL A 114 -3.08 -7.28 -12.82
C VAL A 114 -3.94 -8.37 -13.41
N GLU A 115 -4.03 -8.37 -14.72
CA GLU A 115 -4.78 -9.32 -15.52
C GLU A 115 -3.82 -10.07 -16.43
N VAL A 116 -3.82 -11.40 -16.33
CA VAL A 116 -2.97 -12.26 -17.15
C VAL A 116 -3.82 -13.15 -18.03
N ALA A 117 -3.39 -13.34 -19.27
CA ALA A 117 -4.07 -14.20 -20.25
C ALA A 117 -3.03 -14.87 -21.16
N MET A 118 -3.34 -16.09 -21.62
CA MET A 118 -2.46 -16.83 -22.53
C MET A 118 -3.29 -17.65 -23.52
N SER A 119 -3.10 -17.43 -24.82
CA SER A 119 -3.95 -18.03 -25.85
C SER A 119 -3.48 -19.42 -26.28
N GLY A 120 -2.18 -19.65 -26.34
CA GLY A 120 -1.63 -20.90 -26.85
C GLY A 120 -1.51 -22.00 -25.81
N VAL A 121 -1.59 -23.23 -26.29
CA VAL A 121 -1.44 -24.44 -25.50
C VAL A 121 -0.06 -25.02 -25.76
N LYS A 122 0.77 -25.10 -24.72
CA LYS A 122 2.04 -25.82 -24.76
C LYS A 122 2.27 -26.45 -23.39
N SER A 123 2.84 -27.65 -23.37
CA SER A 123 3.15 -28.33 -22.11
C SER A 123 4.09 -27.45 -21.26
N GLY A 124 3.74 -27.28 -19.99
CA GLY A 124 4.49 -26.43 -19.06
C GLY A 124 4.42 -24.93 -19.37
N ALA A 125 3.49 -24.49 -20.23
CA ALA A 125 3.25 -23.08 -20.47
C ALA A 125 2.61 -22.43 -19.23
N VAL A 126 3.19 -21.31 -18.81
CA VAL A 126 2.67 -20.52 -17.69
C VAL A 126 2.99 -19.05 -17.91
N ILE A 127 2.05 -18.19 -17.53
CA ILE A 127 2.28 -16.77 -17.26
C ILE A 127 1.83 -16.48 -15.84
N LYS A 128 2.65 -15.73 -15.09
CA LYS A 128 2.41 -15.38 -13.69
C LYS A 128 2.70 -13.90 -13.49
N ALA A 129 1.81 -13.22 -12.79
CA ALA A 129 2.04 -11.89 -12.26
C ALA A 129 2.06 -11.92 -10.72
N GLU A 130 2.95 -11.12 -10.14
CA GLU A 130 3.08 -10.93 -8.70
C GLU A 130 3.10 -9.44 -8.39
N ILE A 131 2.28 -9.03 -7.42
CA ILE A 131 2.27 -7.67 -6.87
C ILE A 131 3.13 -7.68 -5.61
N LEU A 132 4.21 -6.90 -5.65
CA LEU A 132 5.16 -6.76 -4.56
C LEU A 132 4.98 -5.39 -3.89
N VAL A 133 4.90 -5.39 -2.57
CA VAL A 133 4.89 -4.18 -1.73
C VAL A 133 6.13 -4.22 -0.86
N ASP A 134 6.96 -3.18 -0.95
CA ASP A 134 8.23 -3.06 -0.22
C ASP A 134 9.12 -4.30 -0.39
N GLY A 135 9.05 -4.92 -1.56
CA GLY A 135 9.79 -6.13 -1.91
C GLY A 135 9.14 -7.46 -1.50
N VAL A 136 7.99 -7.44 -0.81
CA VAL A 136 7.28 -8.65 -0.39
C VAL A 136 6.10 -8.93 -1.32
N VAL A 137 5.99 -10.17 -1.81
CA VAL A 137 4.83 -10.59 -2.61
C VAL A 137 3.58 -10.58 -1.73
N LYS A 138 2.57 -9.80 -2.12
CA LYS A 138 1.28 -9.72 -1.41
C LYS A 138 0.17 -10.46 -2.13
N LYS A 139 0.20 -10.48 -3.47
CA LYS A 139 -0.77 -11.14 -4.34
C LYS A 139 -0.09 -11.69 -5.58
N SER A 140 -0.65 -12.76 -6.11
CA SER A 140 -0.23 -13.36 -7.38
C SER A 140 -1.42 -13.92 -8.14
N CYS A 141 -1.32 -13.94 -9.46
CA CYS A 141 -2.23 -14.62 -10.35
C CYS A 141 -1.43 -15.30 -11.46
N PHE A 142 -1.94 -16.40 -12.00
CA PHE A 142 -1.26 -17.12 -13.07
C PHE A 142 -2.23 -17.81 -14.01
N VAL A 143 -1.77 -18.10 -15.22
CA VAL A 143 -2.53 -18.88 -16.20
C VAL A 143 -1.60 -19.98 -16.72
N LEU A 144 -2.12 -21.20 -16.77
CA LEU A 144 -1.47 -22.34 -17.42
C LEU A 144 -1.92 -22.46 -18.87
N GLY A 145 -1.12 -23.12 -19.72
CA GLY A 145 -1.34 -23.28 -21.16
C GLY A 145 -2.81 -23.47 -21.57
N GLY A 146 -3.31 -22.61 -22.47
CA GLY A 146 -4.71 -22.63 -22.94
C GLY A 146 -5.74 -21.98 -22.03
N GLY A 147 -5.36 -21.42 -20.88
CA GLY A 147 -6.28 -20.71 -19.99
C GLY A 147 -6.61 -19.31 -20.49
N LEU A 148 -7.89 -18.93 -20.40
CA LEU A 148 -8.37 -17.69 -21.04
C LEU A 148 -7.96 -16.42 -20.28
N PHE A 149 -7.93 -16.45 -18.94
CA PHE A 149 -7.78 -15.24 -18.13
C PHE A 149 -7.67 -15.55 -16.62
N GLU A 150 -6.79 -14.84 -15.90
CA GLU A 150 -6.82 -14.74 -14.43
C GLU A 150 -6.52 -13.30 -13.98
N ARG A 151 -7.05 -12.89 -12.82
CA ARG A 151 -6.87 -11.56 -12.25
C ARG A 151 -6.44 -11.63 -10.79
N CYS A 152 -5.46 -10.81 -10.43
CA CYS A 152 -5.10 -10.54 -9.04
C CYS A 152 -5.20 -9.05 -8.74
N GLU A 153 -5.64 -8.72 -7.53
CA GLU A 153 -5.85 -7.35 -7.10
C GLU A 153 -5.41 -7.15 -5.66
N LEU A 154 -4.81 -5.99 -5.38
CA LEU A 154 -4.39 -5.54 -4.07
C LEU A 154 -4.88 -4.12 -3.81
N ALA A 155 -5.54 -3.91 -2.68
CA ALA A 155 -5.88 -2.60 -2.15
C ALA A 155 -4.90 -2.25 -1.02
N THR A 156 -4.31 -1.06 -1.05
CA THR A 156 -3.21 -0.69 -0.13
C THR A 156 -3.68 -0.36 1.29
N ASP A 157 -4.98 -0.19 1.50
CA ASP A 157 -5.62 -0.09 2.81
C ASP A 157 -5.64 -1.44 3.58
N THR A 158 -5.36 -2.56 2.89
CA THR A 158 -5.23 -3.90 3.50
C THR A 158 -3.81 -4.26 3.94
N LEU A 159 -2.85 -3.31 3.86
CA LEU A 159 -1.40 -3.54 4.04
C LEU A 159 -0.83 -3.17 5.41
#